data_AF-A0A094G123-F1
#
_entry.id   AF-A0A094G123-F1
#
_cell.length_a   1.000
_cell.length_b   1.000
_cell.length_c   1.000
_cell.angle_alpha   90.00
_cell.angle_beta   90.00
_cell.angle_gamma   90.00
#
_symmetry.space_group_name_H-M   'P 1'
#
loop_
_entity.id
_entity.type
_entity.pdbx_description
1 polymer ?
#
loop_
_entity_poly.entity_id
_entity_poly.type
_entity_poly.pdbx_seq_one_letter_code
_entity_poly.pdbx_strand_id
1 'polypeptide(L)'
;MRTRLNIRPDHSEHYQSSGTKSSKRKGGDDAFTGPTKRRRTNNRTDNVQITADVVRAAARNDESGTEVMRLLLDRNGADFPITQEIVRLIAKSFGKEVMTLLLDQRGADFQVTADVVKAAAENWKNVLITEEIVRLIAKTFGKEVMILLLNRRGVDVRITANVVKAAAENWRNGTEVMTVLLDRRSADVQITADVVMAASCNNESGTEVMALLLDRHGADVPITEEIVRLIAQAFGKGMMTLLLDRCGDVQITTDIVRAAAKNWRHGTGVMTVLLDQRSADVPITEEIITAGVVKAAAGNFLRTEVMTVLLDRRSADFPVTEEIITANVVKAAAENLRSGTEVMTVLLDRRSADFPITEEIITAGVVKAAAGNFLRTEVMTVLLDRRSADFPVTEEIITANVVKAAAENLRSGTEVMTVLLDRRSADFPITEEIVRAIAKEFGKEGMMLLMTLLIDQRSTDVPITEEIVRLIRKEFGKEGIKLLLNRRSTDVQITADMVMAVAGNSESGKELTTLLLNRRIADVVITEEI
;
A
#
# COMPACT_ATOMS: atom_id res chain seq x y z
N MET A 1 34.98 30.08 -0.92
CA MET A 1 34.28 30.37 -2.20
C MET A 1 32.81 30.05 -2.03
N ARG A 2 31.95 31.06 -2.14
CA ARG A 2 30.49 31.01 -1.97
C ARG A 2 29.82 31.17 -3.35
N THR A 3 28.78 30.40 -3.61
CA THR A 3 27.79 30.64 -4.69
C THR A 3 26.43 30.16 -4.14
N ARG A 4 25.66 31.03 -3.47
CA ARG A 4 24.49 31.83 -3.94
C ARG A 4 23.38 30.96 -4.55
N LEU A 5 22.27 30.73 -3.84
CA LEU A 5 21.12 31.60 -3.50
C LEU A 5 20.11 31.75 -4.66
N ASN A 6 18.91 31.17 -4.50
CA ASN A 6 17.66 31.92 -4.59
C ASN A 6 16.44 31.05 -4.22
N ILE A 7 15.87 31.29 -3.04
CA ILE A 7 14.45 31.12 -2.75
C ILE A 7 14.03 32.40 -2.02
N ARG A 8 13.15 33.20 -2.62
CA ARG A 8 12.52 34.38 -2.02
C ARG A 8 11.06 34.04 -1.68
N PRO A 9 10.57 34.43 -0.49
CA PRO A 9 9.14 34.58 -0.20
C PRO A 9 8.70 36.02 -0.50
N ASP A 10 7.43 36.19 -0.88
CA ASP A 10 6.83 37.49 -1.17
C ASP A 10 5.86 37.87 -0.04
N HIS A 11 6.14 38.98 0.62
CA HIS A 11 5.29 39.68 1.57
C HIS A 11 5.25 41.15 1.16
N SER A 12 4.03 41.67 1.03
CA SER A 12 3.56 43.03 1.35
C SER A 12 4.46 44.22 0.96
N GLU A 13 3.92 45.14 0.17
CA GLU A 13 3.49 46.46 0.68
C GLU A 13 3.05 47.42 -0.45
N HIS A 14 1.98 48.15 -0.12
CA HIS A 14 1.70 49.55 -0.45
C HIS A 14 1.69 50.05 -1.91
N TYR A 15 0.43 50.25 -2.34
CA TYR A 15 -0.05 51.43 -3.05
C TYR A 15 0.67 52.73 -2.64
N GLN A 16 1.24 53.42 -3.63
CA GLN A 16 1.32 54.88 -3.63
C GLN A 16 0.68 55.45 -4.89
N SER A 17 -0.20 56.41 -4.62
CA SER A 17 -0.91 57.30 -5.52
C SER A 17 0.03 58.19 -6.34
N SER A 18 -0.37 58.51 -7.57
CA SER A 18 -0.46 59.87 -8.14
C SER A 18 -0.03 59.91 -9.61
N GLY A 19 -0.68 60.77 -10.40
CA GLY A 19 -0.09 61.22 -11.67
C GLY A 19 -1.02 61.19 -12.89
N THR A 20 -1.97 62.12 -12.90
CA THR A 20 -2.44 62.89 -14.06
C THR A 20 -1.78 62.66 -15.44
N LYS A 21 -2.62 62.47 -16.47
CA LYS A 21 -2.71 63.24 -17.75
C LYS A 21 -3.46 62.44 -18.83
N SER A 22 -4.67 62.87 -19.17
CA SER A 22 -4.96 63.65 -20.39
C SER A 22 -4.88 62.83 -21.69
N SER A 23 -5.98 62.15 -22.03
CA SER A 23 -6.29 61.79 -23.42
C SER A 23 -6.89 62.99 -24.15
N LYS A 24 -6.35 63.35 -25.31
CA LYS A 24 -7.00 64.27 -26.24
C LYS A 24 -6.86 63.72 -27.66
N ARG A 25 -7.99 63.82 -28.38
CA ARG A 25 -8.18 63.74 -29.85
C ARG A 25 -8.30 62.32 -30.39
N LYS A 26 -9.15 62.01 -31.38
CA LYS A 26 -10.15 62.72 -32.22
C LYS A 26 -10.87 61.55 -32.91
N GLY A 27 -12.20 61.52 -33.02
CA GLY A 27 -12.96 62.19 -34.09
C GLY A 27 -13.59 61.13 -35.00
N GLY A 28 -14.77 61.42 -35.55
CA GLY A 28 -15.41 60.60 -36.58
C GLY A 28 -16.92 60.48 -36.40
N ASP A 29 -17.63 61.42 -37.02
CA ASP A 29 -19.09 61.54 -37.10
C ASP A 29 -19.74 60.54 -38.09
N ASP A 30 -21.08 60.52 -38.03
CA ASP A 30 -22.08 60.13 -39.05
C ASP A 30 -22.40 58.63 -39.27
N ALA A 31 -23.65 58.16 -39.48
CA ALA A 31 -25.01 58.65 -39.26
C ALA A 31 -26.02 57.50 -39.55
N PHE A 32 -27.29 57.69 -39.17
CA PHE A 32 -28.53 57.10 -39.74
C PHE A 32 -29.02 55.67 -39.40
N THR A 33 -30.03 55.56 -38.51
CA THR A 33 -31.45 55.12 -38.74
C THR A 33 -32.12 54.62 -37.43
N GLY A 34 -33.33 55.12 -37.10
CA GLY A 34 -34.04 54.93 -35.81
C GLY A 34 -34.89 53.64 -35.68
N PRO A 35 -35.95 53.54 -34.83
CA PRO A 35 -36.56 54.56 -33.95
C PRO A 35 -36.87 54.13 -32.48
N THR A 36 -36.87 55.14 -31.60
CA THR A 36 -37.67 55.34 -30.36
C THR A 36 -38.27 54.14 -29.59
N LYS A 37 -37.81 53.94 -28.34
CA LYS A 37 -38.69 53.77 -27.18
C LYS A 37 -38.26 54.62 -25.99
N ARG A 38 -39.27 55.32 -25.47
CA ARG A 38 -39.32 56.43 -24.51
C ARG A 38 -38.39 56.36 -23.29
N ARG A 39 -37.76 57.52 -23.08
CA ARG A 39 -37.05 58.04 -21.90
C ARG A 39 -37.66 57.64 -20.55
N ARG A 40 -36.79 57.09 -19.71
CA ARG A 40 -36.76 57.20 -18.26
C ARG A 40 -36.92 58.66 -17.81
N THR A 41 -37.75 58.89 -16.79
CA THR A 41 -37.55 60.02 -15.88
C THR A 41 -36.91 59.49 -14.60
N ASN A 42 -35.62 59.83 -14.45
CA ASN A 42 -34.88 59.71 -13.22
C ASN A 42 -35.58 60.47 -12.09
N ASN A 43 -35.70 59.83 -10.93
CA ASN A 43 -35.53 60.53 -9.66
C ASN A 43 -34.70 59.64 -8.74
N ARG A 44 -33.46 60.08 -8.50
CA ARG A 44 -32.54 59.73 -7.40
C ARG A 44 -32.60 58.28 -6.88
N THR A 45 -31.86 57.37 -7.52
CA THR A 45 -31.35 56.18 -6.83
C THR A 45 -29.94 56.49 -6.36
N ASP A 46 -29.82 56.99 -5.13
CA ASP A 46 -28.62 56.68 -4.35
C ASP A 46 -28.53 55.15 -4.36
N ASN A 47 -27.36 54.63 -4.72
CA ASN A 47 -27.11 53.19 -4.72
C ASN A 47 -27.11 52.74 -3.24
N VAL A 48 -28.30 52.44 -2.70
CA VAL A 48 -28.47 52.03 -1.30
C VAL A 48 -27.77 50.69 -1.15
N GLN A 49 -26.54 50.71 -0.64
CA GLN A 49 -25.87 49.49 -0.23
C GLN A 49 -26.63 48.90 0.96
N ILE A 50 -27.13 47.69 0.80
CA ILE A 50 -27.76 46.99 1.91
C ILE A 50 -26.66 46.51 2.85
N THR A 51 -26.57 47.15 4.01
CA THR A 51 -25.65 46.76 5.08
C THR A 51 -26.38 45.92 6.14
N ALA A 52 -25.63 45.38 7.11
CA ALA A 52 -26.21 44.72 8.28
C ALA A 52 -27.21 45.62 9.04
N ASP A 53 -27.07 46.94 8.96
CA ASP A 53 -27.99 47.90 9.56
C ASP A 53 -29.35 47.93 8.89
N VAL A 54 -29.41 47.76 7.56
CA VAL A 54 -30.66 47.68 6.82
C VAL A 54 -31.40 46.38 7.17
N VAL A 55 -30.68 45.27 7.29
CA VAL A 55 -31.23 43.99 7.77
C VAL A 55 -31.74 44.12 9.21
N ARG A 56 -31.02 44.84 10.08
CA ARG A 56 -31.44 45.10 11.47
C ARG A 56 -32.66 46.02 11.55
N ALA A 57 -32.78 46.98 10.64
CA ALA A 57 -33.95 47.85 10.54
C ALA A 57 -35.18 47.06 10.07
N ALA A 58 -35.03 46.20 9.06
CA ALA A 58 -36.09 45.28 8.63
C ALA A 58 -36.50 44.32 9.76
N ALA A 59 -35.53 43.82 10.53
CA ALA A 59 -35.78 42.92 11.66
C ALA A 59 -36.52 43.57 12.84
N ARG A 60 -36.50 44.91 12.95
CA ARG A 60 -37.22 45.67 14.00
C ARG A 60 -38.61 46.13 13.54
N ASN A 61 -39.01 45.80 12.32
CA ASN A 61 -40.29 46.18 11.76
C ASN A 61 -41.28 45.00 11.91
N ASP A 62 -42.11 45.06 12.94
CA ASP A 62 -43.06 43.98 13.26
C ASP A 62 -44.24 43.88 12.29
N GLU A 63 -44.57 44.97 11.57
CA GLU A 63 -45.72 45.01 10.65
C GLU A 63 -45.36 44.53 9.22
N SER A 64 -44.13 44.76 8.77
CA SER A 64 -43.74 44.50 7.36
C SER A 64 -42.29 44.03 7.18
N GLY A 65 -41.56 43.74 8.27
CA GLY A 65 -40.15 43.37 8.22
C GLY A 65 -39.86 42.16 7.33
N THR A 66 -40.71 41.13 7.36
CA THR A 66 -40.60 39.94 6.50
C THR A 66 -40.72 40.29 5.02
N GLU A 67 -41.68 41.14 4.66
CA GLU A 67 -41.94 41.53 3.26
C GLU A 67 -40.83 42.45 2.74
N VAL A 68 -40.34 43.35 3.59
CA VAL A 68 -39.16 44.17 3.30
C VAL A 68 -37.95 43.29 3.05
N MET A 69 -37.70 42.30 3.91
CA MET A 69 -36.54 41.41 3.75
C MET A 69 -36.65 40.55 2.48
N ARG A 70 -37.85 40.07 2.13
CA ARG A 70 -38.11 39.36 0.87
C ARG A 70 -37.79 40.22 -0.35
N LEU A 71 -38.26 41.46 -0.38
CA LEU A 71 -37.97 42.41 -1.47
C LEU A 71 -36.48 42.75 -1.56
N LEU A 72 -35.77 42.83 -0.42
CA LEU A 72 -34.33 43.09 -0.40
C LEU A 72 -33.53 41.92 -0.98
N LEU A 73 -33.95 40.67 -0.71
CA LEU A 73 -33.35 39.46 -1.31
C LEU A 73 -33.69 39.35 -2.80
N ASP A 74 -34.94 39.59 -3.19
CA ASP A 74 -35.43 39.41 -4.56
C ASP A 74 -34.93 40.50 -5.53
N ARG A 75 -34.89 41.77 -5.13
CA ARG A 75 -34.55 42.88 -6.05
C ARG A 75 -33.05 43.16 -6.17
N ASN A 76 -32.26 42.85 -5.16
CA ASN A 76 -30.85 43.23 -5.12
C ASN A 76 -29.90 42.10 -5.52
N GLY A 77 -30.41 40.89 -5.76
CA GLY A 77 -29.69 39.82 -6.46
C GLY A 77 -28.24 39.63 -5.98
N ALA A 78 -27.27 39.74 -6.89
CA ALA A 78 -25.83 39.60 -6.62
C ALA A 78 -25.20 40.79 -5.87
N ASP A 79 -25.85 41.97 -5.86
CA ASP A 79 -25.36 43.18 -5.22
C ASP A 79 -25.68 43.22 -3.71
N PHE A 80 -26.46 42.26 -3.20
CA PHE A 80 -26.67 42.07 -1.77
C PHE A 80 -25.49 41.30 -1.14
N PRO A 81 -24.67 41.93 -0.27
CA PRO A 81 -23.53 41.26 0.34
C PRO A 81 -24.01 40.25 1.40
N ILE A 82 -23.79 38.96 1.16
CA ILE A 82 -24.08 37.90 2.13
C ILE A 82 -22.88 37.71 3.06
N THR A 83 -22.83 38.50 4.13
CA THR A 83 -21.81 38.33 5.18
C THR A 83 -22.30 37.38 6.28
N GLN A 84 -21.38 36.76 7.02
CA GLN A 84 -21.72 35.92 8.18
C GLN A 84 -22.59 36.67 9.21
N GLU A 85 -22.34 37.96 9.41
CA GLU A 85 -23.15 38.80 10.31
C GLU A 85 -24.60 38.93 9.82
N ILE A 86 -24.79 39.15 8.52
CA ILE A 86 -26.11 39.26 7.88
C ILE A 86 -26.86 37.94 7.96
N VAL A 87 -26.21 36.82 7.64
CA VAL A 87 -26.82 35.48 7.76
C VAL A 87 -27.23 35.20 9.20
N ARG A 88 -26.39 35.56 10.18
CA ARG A 88 -26.69 35.39 11.60
C ARG A 88 -27.86 36.27 12.05
N LEU A 89 -27.92 37.52 11.60
CA LEU A 89 -29.03 38.43 11.88
C LEU A 89 -30.33 37.93 11.27
N ILE A 90 -30.28 37.41 10.04
CA ILE A 90 -31.44 36.87 9.35
C ILE A 90 -31.97 35.65 10.11
N ALA A 91 -31.08 34.70 10.41
CA ALA A 91 -31.37 33.52 11.20
C ALA A 91 -31.98 33.86 12.57
N LYS A 92 -31.48 34.92 13.23
CA LYS A 92 -31.95 35.37 14.54
C LYS A 92 -33.30 36.10 14.53
N SER A 93 -33.66 36.75 13.42
CA SER A 93 -34.74 37.76 13.46
C SER A 93 -35.90 37.47 12.51
N PHE A 94 -35.73 36.62 11.51
CA PHE A 94 -36.78 36.29 10.53
C PHE A 94 -37.11 34.80 10.53
N GLY A 95 -38.35 34.48 10.12
CA GLY A 95 -38.85 33.10 10.09
C GLY A 95 -38.36 32.27 8.89
N LYS A 96 -38.92 31.06 8.76
CA LYS A 96 -38.54 30.08 7.73
C LYS A 96 -38.55 30.63 6.30
N GLU A 97 -39.51 31.50 5.97
CA GLU A 97 -39.72 32.00 4.60
C GLU A 97 -38.52 32.80 4.08
N VAL A 98 -37.98 33.69 4.90
CA VAL A 98 -36.80 34.49 4.56
C VAL A 98 -35.53 33.63 4.56
N MET A 99 -35.43 32.67 5.49
CA MET A 99 -34.28 31.77 5.56
C MET A 99 -34.23 30.81 4.36
N THR A 100 -35.38 30.30 3.91
CA THR A 100 -35.49 29.45 2.71
C THR A 100 -35.11 30.24 1.47
N LEU A 101 -35.62 31.46 1.29
CA LEU A 101 -35.23 32.31 0.16
C LEU A 101 -33.73 32.60 0.13
N LEU A 102 -33.11 32.85 1.28
CA LEU A 102 -31.67 33.06 1.39
C LEU A 102 -30.88 31.80 1.00
N LEU A 103 -31.33 30.61 1.43
CA LEU A 103 -30.68 29.33 1.13
C LEU A 103 -30.87 28.93 -0.34
N ASP A 104 -32.07 29.08 -0.89
CA ASP A 104 -32.41 28.70 -2.26
C ASP A 104 -31.70 29.59 -3.29
N GLN A 105 -31.61 30.89 -3.01
CA GLN A 105 -30.97 31.84 -3.93
C GLN A 105 -29.45 31.90 -3.75
N ARG A 106 -28.93 31.73 -2.53
CA ARG A 106 -27.53 32.09 -2.19
C ARG A 106 -26.84 31.07 -1.27
N GLY A 107 -27.39 29.88 -1.04
CA GLY A 107 -26.83 28.87 -0.13
C GLY A 107 -25.42 28.37 -0.50
N ALA A 108 -25.01 28.55 -1.75
CA ALA A 108 -23.63 28.26 -2.21
C ALA A 108 -22.62 29.38 -1.87
N ASP A 109 -23.08 30.60 -1.58
CA ASP A 109 -22.23 31.79 -1.41
C ASP A 109 -21.79 32.01 0.04
N PHE A 110 -22.32 31.26 1.00
CA PHE A 110 -21.95 31.38 2.41
C PHE A 110 -21.92 30.03 3.11
N GLN A 111 -21.02 29.88 4.08
CA GLN A 111 -20.95 28.68 4.89
C GLN A 111 -21.93 28.77 6.08
N VAL A 112 -22.72 27.72 6.28
CA VAL A 112 -23.55 27.55 7.47
C VAL A 112 -22.64 27.22 8.66
N THR A 113 -22.30 28.24 9.45
CA THR A 113 -21.44 28.12 10.63
C THR A 113 -22.23 27.73 11.87
N ALA A 114 -21.54 27.22 12.90
CA ALA A 114 -22.17 26.90 14.20
C ALA A 114 -22.92 28.11 14.81
N ASP A 115 -22.40 29.32 14.62
CA ASP A 115 -23.03 30.55 15.12
C ASP A 115 -24.31 30.92 14.37
N VAL A 116 -24.39 30.62 13.07
CA VAL A 116 -25.61 30.80 12.27
C VAL A 116 -26.66 29.77 12.69
N VAL A 117 -26.27 28.51 12.88
CA VAL A 117 -27.19 27.46 13.38
C VAL A 117 -27.66 27.77 14.79
N LYS A 118 -26.77 28.26 15.67
CA LYS A 118 -27.11 28.70 17.02
C LYS A 118 -28.04 29.92 17.02
N ALA A 119 -27.82 30.89 16.13
CA ALA A 119 -28.68 32.04 15.98
C ALA A 119 -30.07 31.67 15.42
N ALA A 120 -30.12 30.77 14.44
CA ALA A 120 -31.37 30.16 13.98
C ALA A 120 -32.07 29.43 15.12
N ALA A 121 -31.28 28.75 15.96
CA ALA A 121 -31.75 28.03 17.14
C ALA A 121 -32.34 28.91 18.24
N GLU A 122 -31.81 30.12 18.38
CA GLU A 122 -32.33 31.13 19.31
C GLU A 122 -33.67 31.72 18.85
N ASN A 123 -33.97 31.71 17.54
CA ASN A 123 -35.20 32.27 16.92
C ASN A 123 -36.33 31.25 16.72
N TRP A 124 -36.25 30.08 17.36
CA TRP A 124 -36.95 28.85 16.95
C TRP A 124 -38.48 28.78 17.15
N LYS A 125 -39.24 29.86 17.34
CA LYS A 125 -40.71 29.72 17.30
C LYS A 125 -41.25 29.31 15.91
N ASN A 126 -40.54 29.63 14.82
CA ASN A 126 -41.08 29.52 13.45
C ASN A 126 -40.26 28.67 12.44
N VAL A 127 -39.16 28.03 12.86
CA VAL A 127 -38.42 27.10 11.98
C VAL A 127 -38.93 25.68 12.22
N LEU A 128 -39.40 25.02 11.16
CA LEU A 128 -39.76 23.61 11.18
C LEU A 128 -38.45 22.80 11.28
N ILE A 129 -38.27 22.04 12.36
CA ILE A 129 -37.14 21.11 12.45
C ILE A 129 -37.48 19.91 11.58
N THR A 130 -36.88 19.87 10.39
CA THR A 130 -36.96 18.74 9.48
C THR A 130 -35.90 17.71 9.84
N GLU A 131 -36.13 16.45 9.45
CA GLU A 131 -35.14 15.37 9.61
C GLU A 131 -33.78 15.74 9.02
N GLU A 132 -33.76 16.43 7.88
CA GLU A 132 -32.52 16.83 7.21
C GLU A 132 -31.64 17.76 8.06
N ILE A 133 -32.26 18.70 8.77
CA ILE A 133 -31.54 19.59 9.70
C ILE A 133 -30.97 18.79 10.87
N VAL A 134 -31.77 17.87 11.45
CA VAL A 134 -31.31 17.02 12.57
C VAL A 134 -30.16 16.12 12.11
N ARG A 135 -30.25 15.55 10.90
CA ARG A 135 -29.21 14.71 10.29
C ARG A 135 -27.93 15.48 10.06
N LEU A 136 -28.01 16.71 9.53
CA LEU A 136 -26.84 17.58 9.37
C LEU A 136 -26.21 17.86 10.72
N ILE A 137 -27.03 18.22 11.73
CA ILE A 137 -26.55 18.49 13.09
C ILE A 137 -25.78 17.29 13.67
N ALA A 138 -26.37 16.10 13.54
CA ALA A 138 -25.75 14.85 14.00
C ALA A 138 -24.41 14.56 13.30
N LYS A 139 -24.31 14.87 12.00
CA LYS A 139 -23.11 14.60 11.19
C LYS A 139 -21.95 15.55 11.44
N THR A 140 -22.23 16.83 11.67
CA THR A 140 -21.18 17.88 11.64
C THR A 140 -20.88 18.54 12.97
N PHE A 141 -21.81 18.54 13.93
CA PHE A 141 -21.64 19.28 15.18
C PHE A 141 -21.38 18.36 16.38
N GLY A 142 -20.93 18.97 17.48
CA GLY A 142 -20.71 18.30 18.76
C GLY A 142 -22.00 18.12 19.57
N LYS A 143 -21.87 17.40 20.69
CA LYS A 143 -22.98 17.06 21.59
C LYS A 143 -23.75 18.27 22.11
N GLU A 144 -23.10 19.42 22.29
CA GLU A 144 -23.71 20.63 22.86
C GLU A 144 -24.88 21.14 22.00
N VAL A 145 -24.72 21.10 20.68
CA VAL A 145 -25.75 21.51 19.72
C VAL A 145 -26.90 20.49 19.72
N MET A 146 -26.58 19.19 19.75
CA MET A 146 -27.59 18.13 19.82
C MET A 146 -28.40 18.19 21.13
N ILE A 147 -27.74 18.42 22.27
CA ILE A 147 -28.40 18.58 23.57
C ILE A 147 -29.34 19.78 23.55
N LEU A 148 -28.91 20.91 22.99
CA LEU A 148 -29.72 22.12 22.92
C LEU A 148 -30.97 21.91 22.04
N LEU A 149 -30.80 21.25 20.90
CA LEU A 149 -31.88 20.87 19.99
C LEU A 149 -32.92 19.98 20.71
N LEU A 150 -32.47 18.91 21.37
CA LEU A 150 -33.33 17.98 22.09
C LEU A 150 -34.04 18.63 23.29
N ASN A 151 -33.34 19.49 24.06
CA ASN A 151 -33.94 20.18 25.21
C ASN A 151 -35.04 21.16 24.81
N ARG A 152 -34.87 21.89 23.70
CA ARG A 152 -35.79 22.96 23.31
C ARG A 152 -36.95 22.47 22.47
N ARG A 153 -36.78 21.37 21.73
CA ARG A 153 -37.72 20.91 20.70
C ARG A 153 -37.98 19.42 20.74
N GLY A 154 -37.78 18.78 21.90
CA GLY A 154 -37.78 17.33 22.09
C GLY A 154 -38.83 16.55 21.29
N VAL A 155 -40.11 16.92 21.38
CA VAL A 155 -41.21 16.25 20.64
C VAL A 155 -41.19 16.51 19.12
N ASP A 156 -40.64 17.63 18.67
CA ASP A 156 -40.54 17.97 17.25
C ASP A 156 -39.32 17.31 16.57
N VAL A 157 -38.34 16.86 17.35
CA VAL A 157 -37.11 16.24 16.85
C VAL A 157 -37.38 14.75 16.62
N ARG A 158 -37.43 14.35 15.35
CA ARG A 158 -37.47 12.95 14.93
C ARG A 158 -36.07 12.39 14.81
N ILE A 159 -35.78 11.34 15.57
CA ILE A 159 -34.56 10.54 15.44
C ILE A 159 -34.89 9.38 14.52
N THR A 160 -34.47 9.49 13.26
CA THR A 160 -34.61 8.42 12.26
C THR A 160 -33.32 7.64 12.13
N ALA A 161 -33.36 6.47 11.47
CA ALA A 161 -32.17 5.70 11.15
C ALA A 161 -31.11 6.54 10.40
N ASN A 162 -31.51 7.49 9.55
CA ASN A 162 -30.58 8.39 8.86
C ASN A 162 -29.88 9.37 9.80
N VAL A 163 -30.57 9.86 10.83
CA VAL A 163 -29.97 10.72 11.86
C VAL A 163 -28.97 9.92 12.69
N VAL A 164 -29.32 8.69 13.06
CA VAL A 164 -28.42 7.78 13.81
C VAL A 164 -27.20 7.42 12.97
N LYS A 165 -27.39 7.11 11.68
CA LYS A 165 -26.30 6.88 10.72
C LYS A 165 -25.38 8.10 10.62
N ALA A 166 -25.96 9.29 10.49
CA ALA A 166 -25.20 10.55 10.45
C ALA A 166 -24.39 10.78 11.74
N ALA A 167 -24.93 10.45 12.91
CA ALA A 167 -24.19 10.50 14.17
C ALA A 167 -23.02 9.50 14.18
N ALA A 168 -23.23 8.28 13.67
CA ALA A 168 -22.17 7.28 13.54
C ALA A 168 -21.08 7.70 12.54
N GLU A 169 -21.44 8.43 11.48
CA GLU A 169 -20.51 9.02 10.50
C GLU A 169 -19.76 10.26 11.01
N ASN A 170 -20.07 10.78 12.20
CA ASN A 170 -19.41 11.97 12.73
C ASN A 170 -18.00 11.63 13.22
N TRP A 171 -16.99 12.01 12.44
CA TRP A 171 -15.59 11.61 12.68
C TRP A 171 -14.97 12.22 13.95
N ARG A 172 -15.47 13.36 14.44
CA ARG A 172 -14.83 14.07 15.56
C ARG A 172 -15.58 13.96 16.88
N ASN A 173 -16.91 13.83 16.81
CA ASN A 173 -17.78 13.85 17.99
C ASN A 173 -18.83 12.73 17.95
N GLY A 174 -18.63 11.71 17.11
CA GLY A 174 -19.62 10.65 16.90
C GLY A 174 -19.95 9.92 18.18
N THR A 175 -18.95 9.64 19.02
CA THR A 175 -19.13 8.99 20.33
C THR A 175 -20.02 9.81 21.24
N GLU A 176 -19.75 11.10 21.40
CA GLU A 176 -20.51 11.98 22.28
C GLU A 176 -21.93 12.24 21.77
N VAL A 177 -22.08 12.47 20.45
CA VAL A 177 -23.40 12.67 19.83
C VAL A 177 -24.23 11.40 19.94
N MET A 178 -23.65 10.23 19.65
CA MET A 178 -24.32 8.94 19.79
C MET A 178 -24.72 8.68 21.25
N THR A 179 -23.85 9.00 22.21
CA THR A 179 -24.14 8.88 23.65
C THR A 179 -25.38 9.71 24.02
N VAL A 180 -25.48 10.96 23.55
CA VAL A 180 -26.64 11.82 23.81
C VAL A 180 -27.93 11.26 23.20
N LEU A 181 -27.85 10.75 21.96
CA LEU A 181 -29.01 10.16 21.29
C LEU A 181 -29.50 8.91 22.04
N LEU A 182 -28.58 8.03 22.43
CA LEU A 182 -28.90 6.83 23.19
C LEU A 182 -29.39 7.16 24.61
N ASP A 183 -28.78 8.10 25.33
CA ASP A 183 -29.19 8.46 26.71
C ASP A 183 -30.58 9.09 26.77
N ARG A 184 -30.91 9.95 25.79
CA ARG A 184 -32.12 10.78 25.86
C ARG A 184 -33.27 10.27 25.01
N ARG A 185 -32.96 9.46 23.99
CA ARG A 185 -33.91 9.01 22.96
C ARG A 185 -33.70 7.55 22.58
N SER A 186 -33.18 6.69 23.48
CA SER A 186 -32.93 5.26 23.21
C SER A 186 -34.09 4.57 22.48
N ALA A 187 -35.34 4.78 22.91
CA ALA A 187 -36.51 4.15 22.29
C ALA A 187 -36.75 4.55 20.82
N ASP A 188 -36.24 5.69 20.38
CA ASP A 188 -36.34 6.18 18.99
C ASP A 188 -35.11 5.80 18.15
N VAL A 189 -34.03 5.31 18.77
CA VAL A 189 -32.80 4.95 18.06
C VAL A 189 -32.97 3.59 17.40
N GLN A 190 -33.16 3.61 16.08
CA GLN A 190 -33.16 2.40 15.27
C GLN A 190 -31.76 2.11 14.74
N ILE A 191 -31.21 0.97 15.15
CA ILE A 191 -29.91 0.49 14.69
C ILE A 191 -30.13 -0.39 13.46
N THR A 192 -29.80 0.14 12.29
CA THR A 192 -29.85 -0.59 11.02
C THR A 192 -28.47 -1.06 10.61
N ALA A 193 -28.39 -1.99 9.63
CA ALA A 193 -27.11 -2.41 9.05
C ALA A 193 -26.28 -1.21 8.54
N ASP A 194 -26.95 -0.19 8.00
CA ASP A 194 -26.34 1.06 7.55
C ASP A 194 -25.69 1.86 8.68
N VAL A 195 -26.30 1.88 9.88
CA VAL A 195 -25.73 2.51 11.08
C VAL A 195 -24.47 1.75 11.51
N VAL A 196 -24.55 0.42 11.54
CA VAL A 196 -23.41 -0.44 11.91
C VAL A 196 -22.27 -0.27 10.91
N MET A 197 -22.55 -0.23 9.61
CA MET A 197 -21.55 0.05 8.58
C MET A 197 -20.95 1.45 8.74
N ALA A 198 -21.76 2.47 9.02
CA ALA A 198 -21.27 3.83 9.25
C ALA A 198 -20.33 3.91 10.47
N ALA A 199 -20.71 3.29 11.59
CA ALA A 199 -19.87 3.19 12.78
C ALA A 199 -18.58 2.42 12.47
N SER A 200 -18.69 1.28 11.80
CA SER A 200 -17.55 0.48 11.39
C SER A 200 -16.60 1.31 10.54
N CYS A 201 -17.09 2.01 9.52
CA CYS A 201 -16.28 2.83 8.61
C CYS A 201 -15.69 4.14 9.22
N ASN A 202 -15.91 4.41 10.50
CA ASN A 202 -15.41 5.61 11.18
C ASN A 202 -14.08 5.33 11.89
N ASN A 203 -12.95 5.73 11.29
CA ASN A 203 -11.62 5.42 11.83
C ASN A 203 -11.27 6.10 13.16
N GLU A 204 -11.91 7.22 13.50
CA GLU A 204 -11.58 8.02 14.69
C GLU A 204 -12.46 7.68 15.89
N SER A 205 -13.78 7.53 15.68
CA SER A 205 -14.74 7.28 16.76
C SER A 205 -15.50 5.96 16.61
N GLY A 206 -15.25 5.21 15.54
CA GLY A 206 -16.08 4.05 15.19
C GLY A 206 -16.06 2.93 16.21
N THR A 207 -14.91 2.66 16.84
CA THR A 207 -14.78 1.60 17.85
C THR A 207 -15.63 1.90 19.08
N GLU A 208 -15.58 3.15 19.56
CA GLU A 208 -16.35 3.62 20.71
C GLU A 208 -17.84 3.74 20.39
N VAL A 209 -18.20 4.21 19.19
CA VAL A 209 -19.59 4.22 18.73
C VAL A 209 -20.13 2.79 18.66
N MET A 210 -19.36 1.85 18.10
CA MET A 210 -19.78 0.45 18.04
C MET A 210 -19.91 -0.17 19.43
N ALA A 211 -19.01 0.17 20.36
CA ALA A 211 -19.12 -0.22 21.77
C ALA A 211 -20.44 0.23 22.38
N LEU A 212 -20.80 1.50 22.21
CA LEU A 212 -22.05 2.07 22.74
C LEU A 212 -23.29 1.38 22.17
N LEU A 213 -23.29 1.10 20.86
CA LEU A 213 -24.40 0.41 20.20
C LEU A 213 -24.57 -1.01 20.75
N LEU A 214 -23.48 -1.78 20.87
CA LEU A 214 -23.54 -3.14 21.42
C LEU A 214 -23.86 -3.16 22.92
N ASP A 215 -23.33 -2.24 23.72
CA ASP A 215 -23.56 -2.19 25.17
C ASP A 215 -25.02 -1.87 25.52
N ARG A 216 -25.69 -1.02 24.72
CA ARG A 216 -27.04 -0.54 25.04
C ARG A 216 -28.15 -1.25 24.27
N HIS A 217 -27.82 -1.82 23.12
CA HIS A 217 -28.80 -2.43 22.22
C HIS A 217 -28.29 -3.75 21.63
N GLY A 218 -27.40 -4.48 22.32
CA GLY A 218 -26.68 -5.64 21.77
C GLY A 218 -27.52 -6.65 21.00
N ALA A 219 -28.74 -6.99 21.46
CA ALA A 219 -29.65 -7.90 20.76
C ALA A 219 -30.31 -7.30 19.52
N ASP A 220 -30.43 -5.98 19.45
CA ASP A 220 -31.05 -5.24 18.35
C ASP A 220 -30.04 -4.83 17.27
N VAL A 221 -28.72 -4.98 17.51
CA VAL A 221 -27.69 -4.62 16.54
C VAL A 221 -27.62 -5.69 15.45
N PRO A 222 -27.92 -5.36 14.17
CA PRO A 222 -27.88 -6.33 13.09
C PRO A 222 -26.44 -6.62 12.68
N ILE A 223 -25.82 -7.63 13.31
CA ILE A 223 -24.49 -8.13 12.91
C ILE A 223 -24.68 -9.24 11.89
N THR A 224 -24.51 -8.90 10.62
CA THR A 224 -24.51 -9.86 9.51
C THR A 224 -23.09 -10.33 9.19
N GLU A 225 -22.96 -11.48 8.52
CA GLU A 225 -21.67 -11.97 8.02
C GLU A 225 -20.94 -10.90 7.18
N GLU A 226 -21.68 -10.18 6.33
CA GLU A 226 -21.12 -9.13 5.48
C GLU A 226 -20.48 -8.00 6.29
N ILE A 227 -21.11 -7.60 7.39
CA ILE A 227 -20.55 -6.58 8.31
C ILE A 227 -19.27 -7.11 8.96
N VAL A 228 -19.28 -8.34 9.47
CA VAL A 228 -18.09 -8.95 10.11
C VAL A 228 -16.94 -9.08 9.10
N ARG A 229 -17.26 -9.45 7.85
CA ARG A 229 -16.30 -9.55 6.75
C ARG A 229 -15.67 -8.19 6.42
N LEU A 230 -16.47 -7.12 6.33
CA LEU A 230 -15.96 -5.76 6.12
C LEU A 230 -15.07 -5.30 7.27
N ILE A 231 -15.46 -5.61 8.51
CA ILE A 231 -14.70 -5.27 9.71
C ILE A 231 -13.35 -5.99 9.70
N ALA A 232 -13.35 -7.30 9.42
CA ALA A 232 -12.13 -8.09 9.27
C ALA A 232 -11.20 -7.51 8.20
N GLN A 233 -11.76 -7.01 7.09
CA GLN A 233 -11.00 -6.47 5.96
C GLN A 233 -10.34 -5.12 6.22
N ALA A 234 -10.99 -4.24 7.00
CA ALA A 234 -10.62 -2.83 7.08
C ALA A 234 -10.15 -2.36 8.46
N PHE A 235 -10.53 -3.05 9.54
CA PHE A 235 -10.35 -2.55 10.91
C PHE A 235 -9.31 -3.31 11.72
N GLY A 236 -8.96 -2.71 12.86
CA GLY A 236 -8.00 -3.27 13.80
C GLY A 236 -8.58 -4.38 14.68
N LYS A 237 -7.67 -5.05 15.40
CA LYS A 237 -8.00 -6.09 16.37
C LYS A 237 -9.01 -5.64 17.44
N GLY A 238 -9.00 -4.36 17.83
CA GLY A 238 -9.91 -3.82 18.86
C GLY A 238 -11.38 -3.92 18.46
N MET A 239 -11.71 -3.54 17.22
CA MET A 239 -13.08 -3.67 16.69
C MET A 239 -13.50 -5.14 16.57
N MET A 240 -12.61 -6.01 16.08
CA MET A 240 -12.90 -7.44 15.99
C MET A 240 -13.12 -8.06 17.38
N THR A 241 -12.27 -7.73 18.35
CA THR A 241 -12.41 -8.19 19.76
C THR A 241 -13.76 -7.75 20.33
N LEU A 242 -14.12 -6.48 20.12
CA LEU A 242 -15.37 -5.91 20.59
C LEU A 242 -16.61 -6.64 20.06
N LEU A 243 -16.59 -7.03 18.78
CA LEU A 243 -17.67 -7.83 18.18
C LEU A 243 -17.73 -9.23 18.77
N LEU A 244 -16.60 -9.93 18.87
CA LEU A 244 -16.59 -11.31 19.34
C LEU A 244 -16.92 -11.42 20.83
N ASP A 245 -16.55 -10.43 21.64
CA ASP A 245 -16.84 -10.41 23.07
C ASP A 245 -18.33 -10.13 23.34
N ARG A 246 -18.97 -9.26 22.54
CA ARG A 246 -20.34 -8.79 22.77
C ARG A 246 -21.40 -9.46 21.91
N CYS A 247 -21.00 -10.15 20.84
CA CYS A 247 -21.88 -10.91 19.96
C CYS A 247 -21.47 -12.39 19.99
N GLY A 248 -22.17 -13.18 20.80
CA GLY A 248 -21.88 -14.62 20.98
C GLY A 248 -22.10 -15.45 19.71
N ASP A 249 -23.04 -15.06 18.86
CA ASP A 249 -23.49 -15.86 17.71
C ASP A 249 -22.77 -15.55 16.38
N VAL A 250 -21.64 -14.84 16.43
CA VAL A 250 -20.88 -14.53 15.21
C VAL A 250 -20.19 -15.78 14.68
N GLN A 251 -20.74 -16.33 13.59
CA GLN A 251 -20.14 -17.42 12.83
C GLN A 251 -18.93 -16.92 12.05
N ILE A 252 -17.77 -17.53 12.25
CA ILE A 252 -16.57 -17.22 11.47
C ILE A 252 -16.58 -18.06 10.20
N THR A 253 -16.80 -17.42 9.05
CA THR A 253 -16.79 -18.09 7.75
C THR A 253 -15.43 -17.93 7.06
N THR A 254 -15.19 -18.77 6.05
CA THR A 254 -14.02 -18.68 5.16
C THR A 254 -13.83 -17.28 4.58
N ASP A 255 -14.92 -16.59 4.28
CA ASP A 255 -14.90 -15.24 3.70
C ASP A 255 -14.39 -14.19 4.68
N ILE A 256 -14.74 -14.33 5.97
CA ILE A 256 -14.23 -13.48 7.05
C ILE A 256 -12.73 -13.73 7.24
N VAL A 257 -12.29 -14.98 7.26
CA VAL A 257 -10.85 -15.33 7.39
C VAL A 257 -10.05 -14.77 6.21
N ARG A 258 -10.56 -14.94 4.98
CA ARG A 258 -9.94 -14.40 3.76
C ARG A 258 -9.92 -12.86 3.75
N ALA A 259 -10.93 -12.22 4.33
CA ALA A 259 -10.97 -10.77 4.52
C ALA A 259 -9.90 -10.31 5.53
N ALA A 260 -9.79 -10.96 6.68
CA ALA A 260 -8.73 -10.70 7.67
C ALA A 260 -7.34 -10.85 7.06
N ALA A 261 -7.11 -11.90 6.26
CA ALA A 261 -5.84 -12.10 5.57
C ALA A 261 -5.53 -11.05 4.48
N LYS A 262 -6.55 -10.37 3.94
CA LYS A 262 -6.39 -9.25 3.00
C LYS A 262 -6.17 -7.91 3.70
N ASN A 263 -6.36 -7.82 5.02
CA ASN A 263 -6.23 -6.59 5.78
C ASN A 263 -4.75 -6.20 5.94
N TRP A 264 -4.32 -5.27 5.11
CA TRP A 264 -2.92 -4.86 4.99
C TRP A 264 -2.38 -4.04 6.17
N ARG A 265 -3.24 -3.47 7.02
CA ARG A 265 -2.82 -2.65 8.18
C ARG A 265 -2.83 -3.44 9.48
N HIS A 266 -3.82 -4.31 9.66
CA HIS A 266 -4.10 -4.93 10.94
C HIS A 266 -4.40 -6.43 10.85
N GLY A 267 -4.22 -7.06 9.69
CA GLY A 267 -4.54 -8.47 9.45
C GLY A 267 -3.94 -9.41 10.49
N THR A 268 -2.68 -9.21 10.90
CA THR A 268 -2.02 -10.04 11.94
C THR A 268 -2.81 -10.01 13.25
N GLY A 269 -3.22 -8.82 13.68
CA GLY A 269 -3.97 -8.63 14.92
C GLY A 269 -5.40 -9.16 14.84
N VAL A 270 -6.07 -8.95 13.70
CA VAL A 270 -7.43 -9.49 13.48
C VAL A 270 -7.40 -11.02 13.44
N MET A 271 -6.45 -11.60 12.70
CA MET A 271 -6.30 -13.06 12.62
C MET A 271 -5.96 -13.66 13.97
N THR A 272 -5.09 -13.01 14.74
CA THR A 272 -4.78 -13.39 16.12
C THR A 272 -6.05 -13.48 16.98
N VAL A 273 -6.90 -12.46 16.95
CA VAL A 273 -8.14 -12.44 17.74
C VAL A 273 -9.10 -13.55 17.30
N LEU A 274 -9.28 -13.75 16.00
CA LEU A 274 -10.11 -14.83 15.46
C LEU A 274 -9.65 -16.20 15.98
N LEU A 275 -8.34 -16.46 15.91
CA LEU A 275 -7.76 -17.74 16.30
C LEU A 275 -7.74 -17.96 17.82
N ASP A 276 -7.55 -16.91 18.61
CA ASP A 276 -7.46 -16.99 20.07
C ASP A 276 -8.86 -17.13 20.71
N GLN A 277 -9.88 -16.43 20.19
CA GLN A 277 -11.21 -16.39 20.80
C GLN A 277 -12.23 -17.36 20.20
N ARG A 278 -12.05 -17.81 18.97
CA ARG A 278 -12.99 -18.69 18.25
C ARG A 278 -12.27 -19.88 17.62
N SER A 279 -11.26 -20.39 18.31
CA SER A 279 -10.29 -21.35 17.75
C SER A 279 -10.93 -22.53 17.01
N ALA A 280 -11.95 -23.16 17.60
CA ALA A 280 -12.68 -24.29 17.03
C ALA A 280 -13.58 -23.92 15.85
N ASP A 281 -14.03 -22.67 15.77
CA ASP A 281 -15.03 -22.20 14.80
C ASP A 281 -14.39 -21.53 13.58
N VAL A 282 -13.08 -21.27 13.59
CA VAL A 282 -12.38 -20.68 12.44
C VAL A 282 -12.17 -21.78 11.38
N PRO A 283 -12.84 -21.73 10.22
CA PRO A 283 -12.60 -22.69 9.15
C PRO A 283 -11.26 -22.37 8.51
N ILE A 284 -10.20 -23.01 8.96
CA ILE A 284 -8.92 -23.02 8.26
C ILE A 284 -8.92 -24.22 7.35
N THR A 285 -9.01 -23.98 6.05
CA THR A 285 -8.86 -24.99 5.01
C THR A 285 -7.49 -24.85 4.35
N GLU A 286 -7.02 -25.91 3.71
CA GLU A 286 -5.80 -25.87 2.89
C GLU A 286 -5.88 -24.77 1.83
N GLU A 287 -7.05 -24.54 1.22
CA GLU A 287 -7.25 -23.44 0.25
C GLU A 287 -6.95 -22.06 0.87
N ILE A 288 -7.38 -21.81 2.11
CA ILE A 288 -7.14 -20.54 2.80
C ILE A 288 -5.66 -20.39 3.13
N ILE A 289 -5.03 -21.46 3.61
CA ILE A 289 -3.59 -21.47 3.89
C ILE A 289 -2.84 -21.20 2.59
N THR A 290 -3.07 -21.96 1.53
CA THR A 290 -2.42 -21.77 0.23
C THR A 290 -2.67 -20.37 -0.33
N ALA A 291 -3.89 -19.85 -0.28
CA ALA A 291 -4.17 -18.49 -0.72
C ALA A 291 -3.48 -17.41 0.13
N GLY A 292 -3.37 -17.62 1.44
CA GLY A 292 -2.65 -16.77 2.37
C GLY A 292 -1.13 -16.82 2.14
N VAL A 293 -0.60 -18.02 2.01
CA VAL A 293 0.80 -18.35 1.74
C VAL A 293 1.25 -17.76 0.41
N VAL A 294 0.51 -17.99 -0.69
CA VAL A 294 0.81 -17.41 -2.01
C VAL A 294 0.80 -15.89 -1.94
N LYS A 295 -0.16 -15.28 -1.23
CA LYS A 295 -0.24 -13.83 -1.09
C LYS A 295 0.81 -13.22 -0.18
N ALA A 296 1.25 -13.96 0.84
CA ALA A 296 2.35 -13.58 1.71
C ALA A 296 3.67 -13.68 0.95
N ALA A 297 3.87 -14.78 0.22
CA ALA A 297 4.98 -14.99 -0.69
C ALA A 297 5.07 -13.88 -1.73
N ALA A 298 3.97 -13.48 -2.38
CA ALA A 298 3.95 -12.34 -3.30
C ALA A 298 3.84 -10.96 -2.61
N GLY A 299 3.80 -10.91 -1.28
CA GLY A 299 3.33 -9.78 -0.48
C GLY A 299 4.43 -8.97 0.22
N ASN A 300 4.02 -8.04 1.09
CA ASN A 300 4.94 -7.33 1.99
C ASN A 300 4.98 -8.00 3.37
N PHE A 301 5.95 -7.61 4.22
CA PHE A 301 6.21 -8.16 5.56
C PHE A 301 4.96 -8.43 6.42
N LEU A 302 3.99 -7.53 6.41
CA LEU A 302 2.75 -7.68 7.20
C LEU A 302 1.89 -8.87 6.77
N ARG A 303 1.99 -9.31 5.51
CA ARG A 303 1.31 -10.53 5.03
C ARG A 303 2.03 -11.79 5.50
N THR A 304 3.36 -11.72 5.64
CA THR A 304 4.16 -12.80 6.22
C THR A 304 3.74 -13.07 7.67
N GLU A 305 3.53 -12.03 8.47
CA GLU A 305 3.09 -12.19 9.87
C GLU A 305 1.70 -12.83 10.01
N VAL A 306 0.76 -12.54 9.10
CA VAL A 306 -0.54 -13.21 9.09
C VAL A 306 -0.36 -14.71 8.86
N MET A 307 0.50 -15.07 7.91
CA MET A 307 0.83 -16.46 7.62
C MET A 307 1.54 -17.12 8.80
N THR A 308 2.51 -16.47 9.45
CA THR A 308 3.16 -17.04 10.63
C THR A 308 2.15 -17.29 11.74
N VAL A 309 1.23 -16.36 11.99
CA VAL A 309 0.16 -16.53 12.97
C VAL A 309 -0.75 -17.71 12.66
N LEU A 310 -1.14 -17.90 11.40
CA LEU A 310 -1.93 -19.03 10.96
C LEU A 310 -1.19 -20.35 11.19
N LEU A 311 0.07 -20.41 10.78
CA LEU A 311 0.89 -21.61 10.90
C LEU A 311 1.24 -21.91 12.36
N ASP A 312 1.54 -20.91 13.20
CA ASP A 312 1.94 -21.12 14.60
C ASP A 312 0.79 -21.67 15.45
N ARG A 313 -0.42 -21.13 15.28
CA ARG A 313 -1.57 -21.48 16.12
C ARG A 313 -2.31 -22.74 15.69
N ARG A 314 -2.03 -23.26 14.49
CA ARG A 314 -2.67 -24.47 13.94
C ARG A 314 -1.68 -25.45 13.30
N SER A 315 -0.37 -25.32 13.54
CA SER A 315 0.65 -26.23 13.00
C SER A 315 0.40 -27.70 13.35
N ALA A 316 -0.21 -27.97 14.51
CA ALA A 316 -0.58 -29.33 14.93
C ALA A 316 -1.79 -29.88 14.16
N ASP A 317 -2.72 -29.01 13.74
CA ASP A 317 -3.95 -29.39 13.05
C ASP A 317 -3.76 -29.40 11.52
N PHE A 318 -2.84 -28.58 11.01
CA PHE A 318 -2.52 -28.40 9.60
C PHE A 318 -1.01 -28.30 9.41
N PRO A 319 -0.29 -29.43 9.34
CA PRO A 319 1.14 -29.41 9.00
C PRO A 319 1.31 -28.81 7.60
N VAL A 320 2.41 -28.09 7.38
CA VAL A 320 2.70 -27.58 6.04
C VAL A 320 3.10 -28.78 5.15
N THR A 321 2.23 -29.11 4.18
CA THR A 321 2.34 -30.25 3.26
C THR A 321 2.87 -29.84 1.88
N GLU A 322 3.06 -30.83 1.01
CA GLU A 322 3.48 -30.66 -0.39
C GLU A 322 2.49 -29.84 -1.24
N GLU A 323 1.20 -29.93 -0.93
CA GLU A 323 0.16 -29.16 -1.60
C GLU A 323 0.24 -27.65 -1.28
N ILE A 324 0.85 -27.29 -0.15
CA ILE A 324 1.05 -25.90 0.28
C ILE A 324 2.40 -25.37 -0.23
N ILE A 325 3.50 -26.13 -0.06
CA ILE A 325 4.84 -25.75 -0.56
C ILE A 325 5.01 -26.21 -2.01
N THR A 326 4.24 -25.60 -2.90
CA THR A 326 4.42 -25.82 -4.34
C THR A 326 5.60 -25.01 -4.89
N ALA A 327 6.14 -25.43 -6.03
CA ALA A 327 7.16 -24.67 -6.77
C ALA A 327 6.76 -23.19 -6.97
N ASN A 328 5.48 -22.93 -7.21
CA ASN A 328 4.95 -21.58 -7.41
C ASN A 328 5.01 -20.73 -6.14
N VAL A 329 4.71 -21.32 -4.98
CA VAL A 329 4.81 -20.63 -3.68
C VAL A 329 6.27 -20.30 -3.38
N VAL A 330 7.16 -21.28 -3.53
CA VAL A 330 8.59 -21.10 -3.29
C VAL A 330 9.17 -20.08 -4.27
N LYS A 331 8.75 -20.11 -5.53
CA LYS A 331 9.13 -19.09 -6.53
C LYS A 331 8.63 -17.71 -6.14
N ALA A 332 7.37 -17.56 -5.74
CA ALA A 332 6.83 -16.27 -5.31
C ALA A 332 7.59 -15.72 -4.10
N ALA A 333 7.95 -16.57 -3.13
CA ALA A 333 8.76 -16.20 -1.99
C ALA A 333 10.18 -15.78 -2.44
N ALA A 334 10.75 -16.48 -3.42
CA ALA A 334 12.05 -16.14 -3.99
C ALA A 334 12.05 -14.81 -4.76
N GLU A 335 10.96 -14.48 -5.46
CA GLU A 335 10.76 -13.19 -6.15
C GLU A 335 10.46 -12.04 -5.18
N ASN A 336 10.16 -12.33 -3.92
CA ASN A 336 9.81 -11.31 -2.94
C ASN A 336 11.03 -10.50 -2.49
N LEU A 337 11.10 -9.27 -2.97
CA LEU A 337 12.20 -8.35 -2.69
C LEU A 337 12.23 -7.82 -1.24
N ARG A 338 11.13 -7.90 -0.49
CA ARG A 338 11.03 -7.28 0.84
C ARG A 338 11.13 -8.28 1.98
N SER A 339 10.51 -9.45 1.84
CA SER A 339 10.36 -10.42 2.93
C SER A 339 10.51 -11.86 2.48
N GLY A 340 11.16 -12.08 1.33
CA GLY A 340 11.34 -13.41 0.74
C GLY A 340 12.10 -14.37 1.65
N THR A 341 13.15 -13.90 2.34
CA THR A 341 13.92 -14.72 3.27
C THR A 341 13.06 -15.20 4.43
N GLU A 342 12.27 -14.30 5.05
CA GLU A 342 11.38 -14.63 6.16
C GLU A 342 10.27 -15.58 5.73
N VAL A 343 9.61 -15.32 4.58
CA VAL A 343 8.58 -16.23 4.05
C VAL A 343 9.18 -17.61 3.78
N MET A 344 10.34 -17.67 3.13
CA MET A 344 11.03 -18.93 2.82
C MET A 344 11.40 -19.68 4.10
N THR A 345 11.92 -18.97 5.10
CA THR A 345 12.30 -19.55 6.39
C THR A 345 11.08 -20.11 7.11
N VAL A 346 9.97 -19.36 7.16
CA VAL A 346 8.72 -19.80 7.77
C VAL A 346 8.18 -21.06 7.10
N LEU A 347 8.16 -21.09 5.77
CA LEU A 347 7.71 -22.25 4.99
C LEU A 347 8.57 -23.47 5.26
N LEU A 348 9.88 -23.32 5.19
CA LEU A 348 10.82 -24.43 5.31
C LEU A 348 11.00 -24.91 6.75
N ASP A 349 10.87 -24.03 7.76
CA ASP A 349 10.97 -24.39 9.18
C ASP A 349 9.73 -25.12 9.67
N ARG A 350 8.55 -24.79 9.13
CA ARG A 350 7.26 -25.33 9.57
C ARG A 350 6.75 -26.48 8.71
N ARG A 351 7.54 -26.93 7.73
CA ARG A 351 7.25 -28.15 6.97
C ARG A 351 7.26 -29.35 7.88
N SER A 352 6.43 -30.35 7.58
CA SER A 352 6.54 -31.65 8.24
C SER A 352 7.97 -32.19 8.08
N ALA A 353 8.55 -32.75 9.15
CA ALA A 353 9.89 -33.34 9.09
C ALA A 353 9.98 -34.47 8.04
N ASP A 354 8.84 -35.10 7.73
CA ASP A 354 8.70 -36.16 6.74
C ASP A 354 8.55 -35.64 5.31
N PHE A 355 8.53 -34.32 5.08
CA PHE A 355 8.40 -33.71 3.76
C PHE A 355 9.76 -33.23 3.21
N PRO A 356 10.40 -34.02 2.32
CA PRO A 356 11.63 -33.61 1.67
C PRO A 356 11.36 -32.51 0.63
N ILE A 357 12.31 -31.59 0.51
CA ILE A 357 12.30 -30.61 -0.60
C ILE A 357 12.91 -31.29 -1.84
N THR A 358 12.10 -31.46 -2.89
CA THR A 358 12.42 -32.24 -4.12
C THR A 358 12.65 -31.36 -5.36
N GLU A 359 12.92 -31.99 -6.52
CA GLU A 359 13.22 -31.31 -7.81
C GLU A 359 11.99 -30.57 -8.33
N GLU A 360 10.81 -31.11 -8.01
CA GLU A 360 9.53 -30.49 -8.34
C GLU A 360 9.34 -29.14 -7.63
N ILE A 361 9.98 -28.94 -6.48
CA ILE A 361 9.87 -27.71 -5.68
C ILE A 361 11.02 -26.76 -6.03
N ILE A 362 12.28 -27.22 -5.94
CA ILE A 362 13.47 -26.41 -6.28
C ILE A 362 13.75 -26.56 -7.78
N THR A 363 12.86 -26.00 -8.58
CA THR A 363 13.05 -25.95 -10.03
C THR A 363 14.07 -24.88 -10.42
N ALA A 364 14.61 -24.97 -11.64
CA ALA A 364 15.42 -23.90 -12.24
C ALA A 364 14.72 -22.53 -12.18
N GLY A 365 13.38 -22.51 -12.26
CA GLY A 365 12.58 -21.29 -12.16
C GLY A 365 12.65 -20.64 -10.77
N VAL A 366 12.65 -21.44 -9.70
CA VAL A 366 12.82 -20.97 -8.33
C VAL A 366 14.23 -20.45 -8.11
N VAL A 367 15.24 -21.22 -8.54
CA VAL A 367 16.64 -20.83 -8.39
C VAL A 367 16.96 -19.57 -9.19
N LYS A 368 16.40 -19.43 -10.39
CA LYS A 368 16.49 -18.19 -11.18
C LYS A 368 15.88 -16.99 -10.44
N ALA A 369 14.69 -17.16 -9.86
CA ALA A 369 14.02 -16.11 -9.09
C ALA A 369 14.86 -15.67 -7.88
N ALA A 370 15.40 -16.64 -7.12
CA ALA A 370 16.27 -16.36 -5.98
C ALA A 370 17.58 -15.68 -6.42
N ALA A 371 18.20 -16.15 -7.51
CA ALA A 371 19.45 -15.62 -8.04
C ALA A 371 19.33 -14.15 -8.49
N GLY A 372 18.23 -13.80 -9.16
CA GLY A 372 17.95 -12.44 -9.62
C GLY A 372 17.45 -11.49 -8.53
N ASN A 373 17.24 -11.95 -7.30
CA ASN A 373 16.75 -11.10 -6.22
C ASN A 373 17.86 -10.16 -5.72
N PHE A 374 17.72 -8.88 -6.10
CA PHE A 374 18.69 -7.81 -5.88
C PHE A 374 19.14 -7.59 -4.43
N LEU A 375 18.35 -8.04 -3.44
CA LEU A 375 18.54 -7.65 -2.05
C LEU A 375 19.28 -8.66 -1.18
N ARG A 376 19.25 -9.97 -1.43
CA ARG A 376 19.82 -10.95 -0.47
C ARG A 376 20.21 -12.30 -1.10
N THR A 377 21.48 -12.68 -0.96
CA THR A 377 21.97 -14.07 -1.10
C THR A 377 21.31 -15.01 -0.10
N GLU A 378 20.79 -14.47 1.00
CA GLU A 378 20.16 -15.22 2.09
C GLU A 378 19.02 -16.14 1.62
N VAL A 379 18.16 -15.69 0.68
CA VAL A 379 17.08 -16.53 0.14
C VAL A 379 17.63 -17.78 -0.53
N MET A 380 18.67 -17.62 -1.36
CA MET A 380 19.35 -18.74 -2.00
C MET A 380 20.02 -19.65 -0.96
N THR A 381 20.67 -19.08 0.05
CA THR A 381 21.29 -19.90 1.11
C THR A 381 20.26 -20.68 1.91
N VAL A 382 19.13 -20.07 2.31
CA VAL A 382 18.05 -20.75 3.05
C VAL A 382 17.44 -21.86 2.21
N LEU A 383 17.19 -21.60 0.92
CA LEU A 383 16.67 -22.58 -0.02
C LEU A 383 17.60 -23.79 -0.14
N LEU A 384 18.90 -23.54 -0.31
CA LEU A 384 19.88 -24.60 -0.50
C LEU A 384 20.28 -25.30 0.80
N ASP A 385 20.30 -24.63 1.95
CA ASP A 385 20.71 -25.23 3.23
C ASP A 385 19.63 -26.10 3.85
N ARG A 386 18.37 -25.89 3.48
CA ARG A 386 17.22 -26.65 4.00
C ARG A 386 16.72 -27.74 3.06
N ARG A 387 17.38 -27.95 1.92
CA ARG A 387 17.14 -29.09 1.01
C ARG A 387 17.53 -30.42 1.67
N SER A 388 16.99 -31.55 1.22
CA SER A 388 17.46 -32.85 1.71
C SER A 388 18.92 -33.09 1.29
N ALA A 389 19.69 -33.80 2.11
CA ALA A 389 21.08 -34.14 1.76
C ALA A 389 21.18 -34.94 0.46
N ASP A 390 20.12 -35.70 0.14
CA ASP A 390 19.97 -36.49 -1.08
C ASP A 390 19.56 -35.67 -2.31
N PHE A 391 19.42 -34.34 -2.17
CA PHE A 391 19.03 -33.42 -3.23
C PHE A 391 20.19 -32.48 -3.61
N PRO A 392 21.08 -32.90 -4.51
CA PRO A 392 22.18 -32.05 -4.94
C PRO A 392 21.72 -31.02 -5.97
N VAL A 393 22.45 -29.90 -6.07
CA VAL A 393 22.23 -28.95 -7.19
C VAL A 393 22.80 -29.59 -8.47
N THR A 394 21.93 -29.79 -9.48
CA THR A 394 22.22 -30.47 -10.75
C THR A 394 22.31 -29.50 -11.95
N GLU A 395 22.60 -30.03 -13.14
CA GLU A 395 22.66 -29.29 -14.40
C GLU A 395 21.33 -28.68 -14.81
N GLU A 396 20.24 -29.38 -14.52
CA GLU A 396 18.88 -28.90 -14.78
C GLU A 396 18.55 -27.68 -13.92
N ILE A 397 19.25 -27.49 -12.79
CA ILE A 397 19.08 -26.36 -11.89
C ILE A 397 20.00 -25.20 -12.29
N ILE A 398 21.30 -25.42 -12.49
CA ILE A 398 22.27 -24.38 -12.91
C ILE A 398 22.24 -24.19 -14.43
N THR A 399 21.11 -23.70 -14.93
CA THR A 399 20.94 -23.40 -16.35
C THR A 399 21.60 -22.07 -16.73
N ALA A 400 21.83 -21.83 -18.02
CA ALA A 400 22.29 -20.53 -18.54
C ALA A 400 21.38 -19.36 -18.10
N ASN A 401 20.08 -19.61 -17.89
CA ASN A 401 19.14 -18.61 -17.37
C ASN A 401 19.36 -18.25 -15.91
N VAL A 402 19.79 -19.22 -15.08
CA VAL A 402 20.17 -18.98 -13.68
C VAL A 402 21.48 -18.20 -13.62
N VAL A 403 22.47 -18.58 -14.44
CA VAL A 403 23.74 -17.84 -14.57
C VAL A 403 23.49 -16.39 -14.96
N LYS A 404 22.64 -16.16 -15.96
CA LYS A 404 22.25 -14.81 -16.38
C LYS A 404 21.54 -14.04 -15.26
N ALA A 405 20.59 -14.66 -14.55
CA ALA A 405 19.88 -14.00 -13.45
C ALA A 405 20.83 -13.63 -12.29
N ALA A 406 21.79 -14.52 -11.98
CA ALA A 406 22.84 -14.20 -11.02
C ALA A 406 23.73 -13.04 -11.50
N ALA A 407 24.07 -12.99 -12.79
CA ALA A 407 24.87 -11.89 -13.34
C ALA A 407 24.14 -10.54 -13.33
N GLU A 408 22.82 -10.54 -13.57
CA GLU A 408 21.97 -9.36 -13.44
C GLU A 408 21.85 -8.87 -11.98
N ASN A 409 22.24 -9.69 -11.00
CA ASN A 409 22.31 -9.31 -9.60
C ASN A 409 23.56 -8.46 -9.32
N LEU A 410 23.43 -7.15 -9.57
CA LEU A 410 24.52 -6.16 -9.46
C LEU A 410 25.19 -6.04 -8.09
N ARG A 411 24.61 -6.60 -7.02
CA ARG A 411 25.18 -6.52 -5.66
C ARG A 411 25.91 -7.78 -5.23
N SER A 412 25.36 -8.96 -5.55
CA SER A 412 25.81 -10.22 -4.97
C SER A 412 25.88 -11.35 -6.00
N GLY A 413 25.87 -11.05 -7.30
CA GLY A 413 25.81 -12.06 -8.35
C GLY A 413 26.94 -13.09 -8.31
N THR A 414 28.16 -12.65 -8.02
CA THR A 414 29.32 -13.55 -7.87
C THR A 414 29.16 -14.44 -6.64
N GLU A 415 28.69 -13.91 -5.52
CA GLU A 415 28.40 -14.68 -4.30
C GLU A 415 27.29 -15.71 -4.51
N VAL A 416 26.23 -15.35 -5.24
CA VAL A 416 25.16 -16.28 -5.65
C VAL A 416 25.76 -17.44 -6.46
N MET A 417 26.63 -17.14 -7.43
CA MET A 417 27.30 -18.19 -8.22
C MET A 417 28.25 -19.04 -7.38
N THR A 418 28.97 -18.45 -6.42
CA THR A 418 29.81 -19.22 -5.47
C THR A 418 28.94 -20.21 -4.70
N VAL A 419 27.84 -19.73 -4.11
CA VAL A 419 26.89 -20.55 -3.34
C VAL A 419 26.33 -21.71 -4.16
N LEU A 420 25.96 -21.47 -5.42
CA LEU A 420 25.45 -22.49 -6.32
C LEU A 420 26.50 -23.54 -6.67
N LEU A 421 27.72 -23.11 -7.02
CA LEU A 421 28.79 -24.01 -7.44
C LEU A 421 29.40 -24.77 -6.26
N ASP A 422 29.48 -24.19 -5.07
CA ASP A 422 29.98 -24.86 -3.86
C ASP A 422 29.02 -25.94 -3.36
N ARG A 423 27.70 -25.75 -3.56
CA ARG A 423 26.65 -26.69 -3.13
C ARG A 423 26.21 -27.68 -4.21
N ARG A 424 26.93 -27.73 -5.34
CA ARG A 424 26.66 -28.64 -6.47
C ARG A 424 26.92 -30.10 -6.11
N SER A 425 26.27 -31.04 -6.83
CA SER A 425 26.61 -32.47 -6.72
C SER A 425 28.09 -32.69 -7.03
N ALA A 426 28.76 -33.60 -6.31
CA ALA A 426 30.09 -34.05 -6.72
C ALA A 426 30.06 -34.66 -8.14
N ASP A 427 28.96 -35.35 -8.46
CA ASP A 427 28.73 -36.00 -9.75
C ASP A 427 28.27 -35.04 -10.87
N PHE A 428 28.16 -33.73 -10.59
CA PHE A 428 27.70 -32.75 -11.58
C PHE A 428 28.89 -32.07 -12.29
N PRO A 429 29.18 -32.43 -13.55
CA PRO A 429 30.24 -31.79 -14.32
C PRO A 429 29.81 -30.36 -14.70
N ILE A 430 30.68 -29.38 -14.43
CA ILE A 430 30.47 -28.01 -14.95
C ILE A 430 30.60 -28.08 -16.48
N THR A 431 29.47 -27.98 -17.18
CA THR A 431 29.41 -28.11 -18.64
C THR A 431 30.02 -26.90 -19.35
N GLU A 432 30.45 -27.08 -20.60
CA GLU A 432 30.95 -25.97 -21.43
C GLU A 432 29.93 -24.86 -21.60
N GLU A 433 28.63 -25.19 -21.65
CA GLU A 433 27.55 -24.22 -21.75
C GLU A 433 27.51 -23.29 -20.54
N ILE A 434 27.65 -23.85 -19.33
CA ILE A 434 27.67 -23.08 -18.09
C ILE A 434 28.94 -22.22 -18.01
N VAL A 435 30.10 -22.77 -18.39
CA VAL A 435 31.35 -22.00 -18.44
C VAL A 435 31.21 -20.83 -19.42
N ARG A 436 30.65 -21.06 -20.60
CA ARG A 436 30.41 -20.01 -21.60
C ARG A 436 29.43 -18.96 -21.08
N ALA A 437 28.36 -19.38 -20.42
CA ALA A 437 27.40 -18.46 -19.81
C ALA A 437 28.08 -17.59 -18.74
N ILE A 438 28.87 -18.18 -17.85
CA ILE A 438 29.58 -17.44 -16.80
C ILE A 438 30.59 -16.47 -17.41
N ALA A 439 31.41 -16.93 -18.35
CA ALA A 439 32.39 -16.09 -19.03
C ALA A 439 31.75 -14.90 -19.76
N LYS A 440 30.57 -15.11 -20.35
CA LYS A 440 29.84 -14.08 -21.08
C LYS A 440 29.16 -13.07 -20.15
N GLU A 441 28.45 -13.55 -19.13
CA GLU A 441 27.58 -12.69 -18.30
C GLU A 441 28.35 -12.01 -17.16
N PHE A 442 29.37 -12.67 -16.57
CA PHE A 442 30.19 -12.13 -15.47
C PHE A 442 31.59 -11.63 -15.89
N GLY A 443 32.04 -11.98 -17.09
CA GLY A 443 33.37 -11.63 -17.57
C GLY A 443 34.49 -12.16 -16.67
N LYS A 444 35.48 -11.31 -16.38
CA LYS A 444 36.68 -11.67 -15.62
C LYS A 444 36.39 -12.16 -14.19
N GLU A 445 35.38 -11.59 -13.53
CA GLU A 445 35.03 -11.98 -12.14
C GLU A 445 34.46 -13.40 -12.09
N GLY A 446 33.55 -13.74 -13.00
CA GLY A 446 33.02 -15.10 -13.11
C GLY A 446 34.07 -16.11 -13.53
N MET A 447 35.00 -15.72 -14.41
CA MET A 447 36.13 -16.56 -14.77
C MET A 447 37.10 -16.78 -13.61
N MET A 448 37.24 -15.83 -12.68
CA MET A 448 38.07 -15.97 -11.48
C MET A 448 37.44 -16.94 -10.49
N LEU A 449 36.11 -16.89 -10.36
CA LEU A 449 35.32 -17.83 -9.59
C LEU A 449 35.44 -19.27 -10.14
N LEU A 450 35.30 -19.46 -11.45
CA LEU A 450 35.57 -20.75 -12.10
C LEU A 450 37.02 -21.21 -11.89
N MET A 451 38.00 -20.30 -12.01
CA MET A 451 39.40 -20.62 -11.79
C MET A 451 39.64 -21.13 -10.35
N THR A 452 39.00 -20.50 -9.36
CA THR A 452 39.10 -20.91 -7.95
C THR A 452 38.55 -22.31 -7.75
N LEU A 453 37.40 -22.63 -8.35
CA LEU A 453 36.77 -23.95 -8.29
C LEU A 453 37.57 -25.03 -9.01
N LEU A 454 38.18 -24.70 -10.15
CA LEU A 454 39.00 -25.63 -10.94
C LEU A 454 40.32 -25.97 -10.23
N ILE A 455 40.88 -25.04 -9.46
CA ILE A 455 42.13 -25.21 -8.70
C ILE A 455 41.90 -25.92 -7.35
N ASP A 456 40.69 -25.88 -6.80
CA ASP A 456 40.38 -26.54 -5.54
C ASP A 456 40.51 -28.07 -5.67
N GLN A 457 41.23 -28.70 -4.73
CA GLN A 457 41.63 -30.11 -4.78
C GLN A 457 40.45 -31.09 -4.63
N ARG A 458 39.26 -30.57 -4.28
CA ARG A 458 38.01 -31.34 -4.18
C ARG A 458 37.26 -31.46 -5.52
N SER A 459 37.74 -30.82 -6.60
CA SER A 459 37.08 -30.76 -7.92
C SER A 459 37.77 -31.64 -8.98
N THR A 460 38.28 -32.82 -8.63
CA THR A 460 38.91 -33.76 -9.59
C THR A 460 37.97 -34.18 -10.72
N ASP A 461 36.65 -34.04 -10.52
CA ASP A 461 35.61 -34.53 -11.44
C ASP A 461 35.14 -33.48 -12.48
N VAL A 462 35.74 -32.28 -12.52
CA VAL A 462 35.42 -31.27 -13.55
C VAL A 462 36.34 -31.46 -14.76
N PRO A 463 35.85 -31.94 -15.92
CA PRO A 463 36.68 -32.12 -17.11
C PRO A 463 37.16 -30.78 -17.62
N ILE A 464 38.48 -30.64 -17.79
CA ILE A 464 39.08 -29.45 -18.38
C ILE A 464 39.07 -29.63 -19.89
N THR A 465 38.08 -29.03 -20.54
CA THR A 465 37.93 -29.08 -22.00
C THR A 465 38.75 -27.98 -22.68
N GLU A 466 38.95 -28.12 -23.99
CA GLU A 466 39.66 -27.13 -24.82
C GLU A 466 38.99 -25.75 -24.76
N GLU A 467 37.66 -25.70 -24.65
CA GLU A 467 36.92 -24.45 -24.53
C GLU A 467 37.20 -23.71 -23.22
N ILE A 468 37.26 -24.44 -22.09
CA ILE A 468 37.60 -23.88 -20.78
C ILE A 468 39.00 -23.23 -20.84
N VAL A 469 39.94 -23.94 -21.47
CA VAL A 469 41.33 -23.50 -21.64
C VAL A 469 41.42 -22.25 -22.49
N ARG A 470 40.70 -22.22 -23.62
CA ARG A 470 40.64 -21.07 -24.50
C ARG A 470 40.10 -19.84 -23.77
N LEU A 471 39.07 -20.00 -22.93
CA LEU A 471 38.50 -18.92 -22.11
C LEU A 471 39.45 -18.46 -21.00
N ILE A 472 40.12 -19.38 -20.29
CA ILE A 472 41.14 -19.04 -19.29
C ILE A 472 42.29 -18.26 -19.94
N ARG A 473 42.78 -18.71 -21.10
CA ARG A 473 43.82 -18.00 -21.85
C ARG A 473 43.36 -16.59 -22.22
N LYS A 474 42.13 -16.44 -22.69
CA LYS A 474 41.59 -15.14 -23.08
C LYS A 474 41.54 -14.15 -21.91
N GLU A 475 41.10 -14.59 -20.74
CA GLU A 475 40.87 -13.68 -19.59
C GLU A 475 42.09 -13.53 -18.65
N PHE A 476 42.91 -14.58 -18.49
CA PHE A 476 44.05 -14.62 -17.56
C PHE A 476 45.42 -14.76 -18.26
N GLY A 477 45.45 -15.01 -19.56
CA GLY A 477 46.68 -15.21 -20.30
C GLY A 477 47.47 -16.43 -19.84
N LYS A 478 48.78 -16.40 -20.10
CA LYS A 478 49.72 -17.49 -19.80
C LYS A 478 49.81 -17.86 -18.32
N GLU A 479 49.65 -16.89 -17.41
CA GLU A 479 49.74 -17.14 -15.96
C GLU A 479 48.55 -17.95 -15.44
N GLY A 480 47.35 -17.76 -16.02
CA GLY A 480 46.18 -18.58 -15.71
C GLY A 480 46.41 -20.03 -16.11
N ILE A 481 46.88 -20.28 -17.33
CA ILE A 481 47.19 -21.64 -17.81
C ILE A 481 48.28 -22.30 -16.93
N LYS A 482 49.33 -21.54 -16.57
CA LYS A 482 50.38 -22.02 -15.66
C LYS A 482 49.81 -22.44 -14.29
N LEU A 483 48.91 -21.63 -13.72
CA LEU A 483 48.29 -21.94 -12.42
C LEU A 483 47.41 -23.19 -12.48
N LEU A 484 46.64 -23.38 -13.56
CA LEU A 484 45.81 -24.57 -13.79
C LEU A 484 46.68 -25.83 -13.88
N LEU A 485 47.72 -25.80 -14.72
CA LEU A 485 48.64 -26.92 -14.91
C LEU A 485 49.39 -27.28 -13.62
N ASN A 486 49.82 -26.31 -12.82
CA ASN A 486 50.52 -26.57 -11.57
C ASN A 486 49.64 -27.25 -10.50
N ARG A 487 48.32 -27.04 -10.54
CA ARG A 487 47.39 -27.49 -9.50
C ARG A 487 46.60 -28.74 -9.87
N ARG A 488 46.36 -28.97 -11.17
CA ARG A 488 45.58 -30.10 -11.72
C ARG A 488 46.42 -30.96 -12.69
N SER A 489 47.74 -31.00 -12.50
CA SER A 489 48.72 -31.59 -13.43
C SER A 489 48.48 -33.04 -13.84
N THR A 490 47.70 -33.81 -13.08
CA THR A 490 47.40 -35.24 -13.34
C THR A 490 46.15 -35.46 -14.20
N ASP A 491 45.21 -34.52 -14.22
CA ASP A 491 43.86 -34.75 -14.77
C ASP A 491 43.58 -33.89 -16.02
N VAL A 492 44.50 -32.98 -16.35
CA VAL A 492 44.42 -32.12 -17.52
C VAL A 492 44.99 -32.87 -18.73
N GLN A 493 44.17 -33.06 -19.78
CA GLN A 493 44.68 -33.41 -21.10
C GLN A 493 45.37 -32.19 -21.71
N ILE A 494 46.66 -32.32 -21.99
CA ILE A 494 47.44 -31.23 -22.60
C ILE A 494 47.07 -31.15 -24.08
N THR A 495 46.47 -30.03 -24.49
CA THR A 495 46.14 -29.76 -25.90
C THR A 495 47.21 -28.87 -26.55
N ALA A 496 47.31 -28.88 -27.89
CA ALA A 496 48.20 -27.99 -28.64
C ALA A 496 47.97 -26.51 -28.30
N ASP A 497 46.70 -26.14 -28.08
CA ASP A 497 46.31 -24.80 -27.66
C ASP A 497 46.87 -24.38 -26.29
N MET A 498 46.95 -25.31 -25.32
CA MET A 498 47.61 -25.05 -24.03
C MET A 498 49.11 -24.82 -24.20
N VAL A 499 49.76 -25.63 -25.05
CA VAL A 499 51.20 -25.55 -25.30
C VAL A 499 51.54 -24.24 -26.00
N MET A 500 50.83 -23.88 -27.07
CA MET A 500 50.98 -22.61 -27.77
C MET A 500 50.77 -21.40 -26.84
N ALA A 501 49.80 -21.47 -25.92
CA ALA A 501 49.51 -20.38 -24.99
C ALA A 501 50.64 -20.08 -23.99
N VAL A 502 51.41 -21.11 -23.59
CA VAL A 502 52.47 -20.99 -22.58
C VAL A 502 53.87 -20.86 -23.21
N ALA A 503 54.06 -21.39 -24.42
CA ALA A 503 55.34 -21.39 -25.14
C ALA A 503 55.78 -20.01 -25.68
N GLY A 504 54.90 -19.01 -25.69
CA GLY A 504 55.17 -17.66 -26.21
C GLY A 504 56.20 -16.82 -25.42
N ASN A 505 56.86 -17.36 -24.38
CA ASN A 505 57.93 -16.69 -23.63
C ASN A 505 59.00 -17.71 -23.17
N SER A 506 60.29 -17.36 -23.21
CA SER A 506 61.41 -18.30 -23.03
C SER A 506 61.50 -18.95 -21.64
N GLU A 507 61.11 -18.25 -20.57
CA GLU A 507 61.06 -18.83 -19.21
C GLU A 507 59.85 -19.74 -18.99
N SER A 508 58.66 -19.30 -19.39
CA SER A 508 57.39 -20.05 -19.23
C SER A 508 57.38 -21.31 -20.11
N GLY A 509 57.93 -21.21 -21.31
CA GLY A 509 58.13 -22.35 -22.21
C GLY A 509 59.03 -23.40 -21.59
N LYS A 510 60.18 -23.02 -21.02
CA LYS A 510 61.13 -23.95 -20.38
C LYS A 510 60.52 -24.69 -19.19
N GLU A 511 59.75 -24.01 -18.34
CA GLU A 511 59.05 -24.64 -17.22
C GLU A 511 57.94 -25.59 -17.70
N LEU A 512 57.17 -25.20 -18.73
CA LEU A 512 56.17 -26.08 -19.35
C LEU A 512 56.82 -27.32 -19.96
N THR A 513 57.91 -27.18 -20.73
CA THR A 513 58.64 -28.33 -21.27
C THR A 513 59.13 -29.22 -20.13
N THR A 514 59.62 -28.64 -19.04
CA THR A 514 60.05 -29.40 -17.86
C THR A 514 58.88 -30.15 -17.19
N LEU A 515 57.70 -29.53 -17.10
CA LEU A 515 56.48 -30.13 -16.53
C LEU A 515 55.93 -31.25 -17.43
N LEU A 516 55.95 -31.05 -18.75
CA LEU A 516 55.59 -32.04 -19.77
C LEU A 516 56.56 -33.23 -19.80
N LEU A 517 57.87 -32.97 -19.70
CA LEU A 517 58.93 -33.99 -19.67
C LEU A 517 58.96 -34.77 -18.35
N ASN A 518 58.53 -34.15 -17.24
CA ASN A 518 58.42 -34.81 -15.93
C ASN A 518 57.17 -35.71 -15.81
N ARG A 519 56.12 -35.51 -16.63
CA ARG A 519 55.09 -36.54 -16.85
C ARG A 519 55.72 -37.62 -17.72
N ARG A 520 55.85 -38.85 -17.20
CA ARG A 520 56.25 -40.00 -18.02
C ARG A 520 55.33 -40.05 -19.26
N ILE A 521 55.95 -40.24 -20.41
CA ILE A 521 55.44 -40.21 -21.80
C ILE A 521 54.34 -41.27 -22.08
N ALA A 522 53.56 -41.70 -21.08
CA ALA A 522 52.54 -42.73 -21.23
C ALA A 522 51.16 -42.17 -21.61
N ASP A 523 50.78 -40.97 -21.13
CA ASP A 523 49.40 -40.46 -21.25
C ASP A 523 49.28 -39.15 -22.07
N VAL A 524 50.38 -38.62 -22.61
CA VAL A 524 50.37 -37.41 -23.44
C VAL A 524 50.65 -37.80 -24.89
N VAL A 525 49.62 -37.78 -25.73
CA VAL A 525 49.77 -37.91 -27.18
C VAL A 525 50.30 -36.57 -27.71
N ILE A 526 51.62 -36.46 -27.85
CA ILE A 526 52.26 -35.34 -28.52
C ILE A 526 52.07 -35.55 -30.02
N THR A 527 51.22 -34.75 -30.65
CA THR A 527 51.03 -34.71 -32.11
C THR A 527 52.07 -33.80 -32.75
N GLU A 528 52.29 -33.84 -34.07
CA GLU A 528 53.21 -32.92 -34.77
C GLU A 528 52.86 -31.43 -34.58
N GLU A 529 51.62 -31.13 -34.16
CA GLU A 529 51.12 -29.78 -33.89
C GLU A 529 51.48 -29.28 -32.47
N ILE A 530 51.82 -30.19 -31.54
CA ILE A 530 52.26 -29.92 -30.16
C ILE A 530 53.79 -29.83 -30.13
#